data_AF-A0A066ZR83-F1
#
_entry.id   AF-A0A066ZR83-F1
#
_cell.length_a   1.000
_cell.length_b   1.000
_cell.length_c   1.000
_cell.angle_alpha   90.00
_cell.angle_beta   90.00
_cell.angle_gamma   90.00
#
_symmetry.space_group_name_H-M   'P 1'
#
loop_
_entity.id
_entity.type
_entity.pdbx_description
1 polymer ?
#
loop_
_entity_poly.entity_id
_entity_poly.type
_entity_poly.pdbx_seq_one_letter_code
_entity_poly.pdbx_strand_id
1 'polypeptide(L)'
;MEFGLLVIFYYGILHAFGPDHLMAIADFSIGQNRRKTLFYTIGFAVAHGLTLFVFAKILQHIHIPAEILAYGDAIASSVLIGVGAYLLFLVFSRRIQLHQHQHNGVTHTHIWFGRTHSHNVSGRRVEQKTRLTSVVTLGTLMGIGGIRGMLITLAAISGHSVSLLMVASFSLGVMSIFLLFGVLIAFVNENLLTTKRNINAAFSVAGLGSILVGSHALFF
;
A
#
# COMPACT_ATOMS: atom_id res chain seq x y z
N MET A 1 5.94 -9.68 -30.50
CA MET A 1 5.40 -8.61 -29.63
C MET A 1 4.73 -9.17 -28.39
N GLU A 2 3.74 -10.06 -28.54
CA GLU A 2 2.96 -10.66 -27.43
C GLU A 2 3.82 -11.21 -26.28
N PHE A 3 4.84 -12.03 -26.60
CA PHE A 3 5.71 -12.64 -25.58
C PHE A 3 6.53 -11.62 -24.77
N GLY A 4 6.96 -10.52 -25.40
CA GLY A 4 7.70 -9.46 -24.72
C GLY A 4 6.84 -8.70 -23.71
N LEU A 5 5.57 -8.45 -24.05
CA LEU A 5 4.62 -7.83 -23.11
C LEU A 5 4.34 -8.75 -21.92
N LEU A 6 4.21 -10.07 -22.13
CA LEU A 6 4.04 -11.02 -21.03
C LEU A 6 5.23 -11.03 -20.06
N VAL A 7 6.46 -10.93 -20.58
CA VAL A 7 7.66 -10.81 -19.73
C VAL A 7 7.64 -9.51 -18.94
N ILE A 8 7.28 -8.39 -19.55
CA ILE A 8 7.21 -7.08 -18.87
C ILE A 8 6.11 -7.06 -17.81
N PHE A 9 4.95 -7.67 -18.10
CA PHE A 9 3.88 -7.90 -17.12
C PHE A 9 4.40 -8.70 -15.91
N TYR A 10 5.17 -9.77 -16.15
CA TYR A 10 5.79 -10.56 -15.09
C TYR A 10 6.81 -9.75 -14.27
N TYR A 11 7.60 -8.88 -14.88
CA TYR A 11 8.45 -7.95 -14.12
C TYR A 11 7.65 -6.94 -13.29
N GLY A 12 6.48 -6.51 -13.79
CA GLY A 12 5.53 -5.74 -12.99
C GLY A 12 5.03 -6.51 -11.76
N ILE A 13 4.74 -7.81 -11.91
CA ILE A 13 4.43 -8.69 -10.79
C ILE A 13 5.57 -8.73 -9.78
N LEU A 14 6.81 -8.94 -10.24
CA LEU A 14 7.99 -8.99 -9.36
C LEU A 14 8.21 -7.67 -8.61
N HIS A 15 8.01 -6.53 -9.29
CA HIS A 15 8.08 -5.21 -8.68
C HIS A 15 7.08 -5.04 -7.54
N ALA A 16 5.83 -5.50 -7.72
CA ALA A 16 4.79 -5.38 -6.70
C ALA A 16 5.03 -6.23 -5.45
N PHE A 17 5.91 -7.24 -5.51
CA PHE A 17 6.34 -7.98 -4.33
C PHE A 17 7.37 -7.24 -3.47
N GLY A 18 7.72 -6.00 -3.86
CA GLY A 18 8.46 -5.07 -2.99
C GLY A 18 7.80 -4.98 -1.60
N PRO A 19 8.57 -5.20 -0.51
CA PRO A 19 8.00 -5.26 0.83
C PRO A 19 7.39 -3.93 1.30
N ASP A 20 7.87 -2.81 0.75
CA ASP A 20 7.42 -1.45 0.99
C ASP A 20 5.96 -1.24 0.57
N HIS A 21 5.60 -1.65 -0.65
CA HIS A 21 4.25 -1.54 -1.19
C HIS A 21 3.27 -2.41 -0.41
N LEU A 22 3.64 -3.67 -0.14
CA LEU A 22 2.79 -4.60 0.59
C LEU A 22 2.58 -4.13 2.04
N MET A 23 3.59 -3.56 2.69
CA MET A 23 3.42 -2.98 4.03
C MET A 23 2.54 -1.74 4.03
N ALA A 24 2.69 -0.84 3.05
CA ALA A 24 1.79 0.30 2.91
C ALA A 24 0.33 -0.15 2.76
N ILE A 25 0.06 -1.14 1.88
CA ILE A 25 -1.31 -1.65 1.70
C ILE A 25 -1.81 -2.31 3.00
N ALA A 26 -0.98 -3.09 3.68
CA ALA A 26 -1.34 -3.74 4.93
C ALA A 26 -1.67 -2.71 6.03
N ASP A 27 -0.82 -1.72 6.27
CA ASP A 27 -0.98 -0.72 7.33
C ASP A 27 -2.29 0.08 7.21
N PHE A 28 -2.63 0.47 5.99
CA PHE A 28 -3.86 1.23 5.74
C PHE A 28 -5.12 0.37 5.61
N SER A 29 -4.98 -0.95 5.54
CA SER A 29 -6.10 -1.87 5.36
C SER A 29 -6.37 -2.77 6.56
N ILE A 30 -5.39 -2.96 7.44
CA ILE A 30 -5.50 -3.85 8.59
C ILE A 30 -6.60 -3.40 9.56
N GLY A 31 -7.40 -4.35 10.02
CA GLY A 31 -8.52 -4.12 10.93
C GLY A 31 -9.72 -3.38 10.30
N GLN A 32 -9.75 -3.21 8.97
CA GLN A 32 -10.89 -2.65 8.26
C GLN A 32 -11.83 -3.75 7.77
N ASN A 33 -13.10 -3.41 7.53
CA ASN A 33 -14.01 -4.35 6.88
C ASN A 33 -13.59 -4.60 5.41
N ARG A 34 -14.07 -5.70 4.83
CA ARG A 34 -13.72 -6.10 3.45
C ARG A 34 -13.96 -5.02 2.42
N ARG A 35 -15.13 -4.37 2.45
CA ARG A 35 -15.46 -3.31 1.48
C ARG A 35 -14.47 -2.14 1.53
N LYS A 36 -14.12 -1.67 2.73
CA LYS A 36 -13.15 -0.59 2.91
C LYS A 36 -11.74 -1.03 2.54
N THR A 37 -11.34 -2.23 2.94
CA THR A 37 -10.04 -2.83 2.57
C THR A 37 -9.85 -2.80 1.06
N LEU A 38 -10.79 -3.40 0.31
CA LEU A 38 -10.72 -3.42 -1.15
C LEU A 38 -10.76 -2.01 -1.74
N PHE A 39 -11.58 -1.12 -1.21
CA PHE A 39 -11.66 0.26 -1.68
C PHE A 39 -10.34 1.03 -1.51
N TYR A 40 -9.66 0.88 -0.37
CA TYR A 40 -8.34 1.47 -0.14
C TYR A 40 -7.28 0.84 -1.04
N THR A 41 -7.26 -0.50 -1.16
CA THR A 41 -6.29 -1.18 -2.03
C THR A 41 -6.47 -0.80 -3.50
N ILE A 42 -7.71 -0.70 -4.00
CA ILE A 42 -7.98 -0.21 -5.36
C ILE A 42 -7.47 1.22 -5.52
N GLY A 43 -7.75 2.10 -4.55
CA GLY A 43 -7.25 3.47 -4.55
C GLY A 43 -5.72 3.54 -4.63
N PHE A 44 -5.02 2.74 -3.83
CA PHE A 44 -3.56 2.63 -3.87
C PHE A 44 -3.08 2.13 -5.24
N ALA A 45 -3.64 1.02 -5.72
CA ALA A 45 -3.19 0.37 -6.96
C ALA A 45 -3.39 1.27 -8.18
N VAL A 46 -4.54 1.95 -8.27
CA VAL A 46 -4.81 2.90 -9.36
C VAL A 46 -3.88 4.11 -9.25
N ALA A 47 -3.70 4.68 -8.05
CA ALA A 47 -2.82 5.83 -7.86
C ALA A 47 -1.37 5.49 -8.25
N HIS A 48 -0.84 4.37 -7.77
CA HIS A 48 0.51 3.91 -8.06
C HIS A 48 0.68 3.58 -9.56
N GLY A 49 -0.17 2.74 -10.13
CA GLY A 49 -0.08 2.32 -11.54
C GLY A 49 -0.25 3.49 -12.52
N LEU A 50 -1.15 4.43 -12.22
CA LEU A 50 -1.34 5.65 -13.03
C LEU A 50 -0.13 6.57 -12.92
N THR A 51 0.48 6.69 -11.74
CA THR A 51 1.66 7.53 -11.54
C THR A 51 2.85 7.00 -12.32
N LEU A 52 3.11 5.68 -12.27
CA LEU A 52 4.11 5.03 -13.12
C LEU A 52 3.89 5.36 -14.60
N PHE A 53 2.65 5.23 -15.07
CA PHE A 53 2.31 5.47 -16.47
C PHE A 53 2.51 6.93 -16.90
N VAL A 54 1.97 7.87 -16.13
CA VAL A 54 2.03 9.30 -16.42
C VAL A 54 3.47 9.81 -16.38
N PHE A 55 4.21 9.46 -15.33
CA PHE A 55 5.57 9.94 -15.20
C PHE A 55 6.53 9.27 -16.18
N ALA A 56 6.33 8.00 -16.56
CA ALA A 56 7.13 7.40 -17.63
C ALA A 56 7.04 8.24 -18.92
N LYS A 57 5.86 8.76 -19.25
CA LYS A 57 5.66 9.66 -20.40
C LYS A 57 6.36 11.01 -20.21
N ILE A 58 6.31 11.58 -19.00
CA ILE A 58 6.97 12.86 -18.70
C ILE A 58 8.49 12.72 -18.79
N LEU A 59 9.06 11.67 -18.19
CA LEU A 59 10.51 11.44 -18.15
C LEU A 59 11.11 11.07 -19.52
N GLN A 60 10.31 10.65 -20.50
CA GLN A 60 10.77 10.51 -21.88
C GLN A 60 11.16 11.86 -22.53
N HIS A 61 10.61 12.96 -22.03
CA HIS A 61 10.84 14.30 -22.58
C HIS A 61 11.68 15.18 -21.65
N ILE A 62 11.78 14.82 -20.36
CA ILE A 62 12.47 15.61 -19.33
C ILE A 62 13.48 14.73 -18.61
N HIS A 63 14.75 15.15 -18.64
CA HIS A 63 15.79 14.52 -17.84
C HIS A 63 15.68 15.02 -16.40
N ILE A 64 15.10 14.20 -15.52
CA ILE A 64 15.07 14.46 -14.09
C ILE A 64 16.29 13.78 -13.45
N PRO A 65 17.16 14.52 -12.73
CA PRO A 65 18.28 13.94 -12.00
C PRO A 65 17.82 12.85 -11.03
N ALA A 66 18.60 11.77 -10.93
CA ALA A 66 18.29 10.64 -10.04
C ALA A 66 18.16 11.06 -8.57
N GLU A 67 18.87 12.11 -8.16
CA GLU A 67 18.78 12.71 -6.83
C GLU A 67 17.37 13.23 -6.51
N ILE A 68 16.68 13.82 -7.49
CA ILE A 68 15.32 14.35 -7.31
C ILE A 68 14.32 13.19 -7.14
N LEU A 69 14.47 12.13 -7.94
CA LEU A 69 13.63 10.93 -7.82
C LEU A 69 13.85 10.22 -6.47
N ALA A 70 15.08 10.24 -5.93
CA ALA A 70 15.40 9.62 -4.65
C ALA A 70 14.66 10.24 -3.46
N TYR A 71 14.25 11.52 -3.54
CA TYR A 71 13.39 12.11 -2.51
C TYR A 71 12.02 11.42 -2.42
N GLY A 72 11.49 10.90 -3.53
CA GLY A 72 10.24 10.13 -3.53
C GLY A 72 10.34 8.89 -2.64
N ASP A 73 11.43 8.13 -2.81
CA ASP A 73 11.74 6.95 -1.99
C ASP A 73 11.94 7.33 -0.51
N ALA A 74 12.68 8.41 -0.24
CA ALA A 74 12.95 8.86 1.12
C ALA A 74 11.67 9.32 1.86
N ILE A 75 10.79 10.06 1.17
CA ILE A 75 9.51 10.50 1.73
C ILE A 75 8.60 9.29 1.98
N ALA A 76 8.46 8.39 1.01
CA ALA A 76 7.65 7.19 1.17
C ALA A 76 8.14 6.32 2.34
N SER A 77 9.46 6.13 2.45
CA SER A 77 10.10 5.39 3.55
C SER A 77 9.87 6.06 4.90
N SER A 78 9.98 7.39 4.98
CA SER A 78 9.71 8.15 6.20
C SER A 78 8.25 8.02 6.64
N VAL A 79 7.31 8.07 5.69
CA VAL A 79 5.89 7.84 5.96
C VAL A 79 5.66 6.41 6.49
N LEU A 80 6.29 5.41 5.88
CA LEU A 80 6.16 4.01 6.30
C LEU A 80 6.69 3.80 7.73
N ILE A 81 7.85 4.37 8.07
CA ILE A 81 8.38 4.35 9.45
C ILE A 81 7.40 5.03 10.42
N GLY A 82 6.88 6.20 10.05
CA GLY A 82 5.94 6.96 10.89
C GLY A 82 4.63 6.20 11.15
N VAL A 83 4.07 5.56 10.13
CA VAL A 83 2.88 4.71 10.26
C VAL A 83 3.19 3.50 11.13
N GLY A 84 4.34 2.84 10.92
CA GLY A 84 4.75 1.69 11.73
C GLY A 84 4.91 2.04 13.22
N ALA A 85 5.57 3.15 13.52
CA ALA A 85 5.70 3.68 14.88
C ALA A 85 4.33 4.00 15.50
N TYR A 86 3.40 4.56 14.71
CA TYR A 86 2.05 4.84 15.16
C TYR A 86 1.26 3.56 15.50
N LEU A 87 1.36 2.51 14.67
CA LEU A 87 0.73 1.22 14.95
C LEU A 87 1.27 0.60 16.25
N LEU A 88 2.59 0.64 16.46
CA LEU A 88 3.19 0.17 17.71
C LEU A 88 2.73 1.00 18.91
N PHE A 89 2.65 2.33 18.78
CA PHE A 89 2.11 3.19 19.82
C PHE A 89 0.68 2.81 20.21
N LEU A 90 -0.18 2.46 19.25
CA LEU A 90 -1.55 2.01 19.52
C LEU A 90 -1.58 0.70 20.32
N VAL A 91 -0.69 -0.24 19.98
CA VAL A 91 -0.57 -1.51 20.72
C VAL A 91 -0.05 -1.27 22.14
N PHE A 92 1.07 -0.56 22.30
CA PHE A 92 1.68 -0.31 23.60
C PHE A 92 0.79 0.52 24.53
N SER A 93 0.06 1.48 23.99
CA SER A 93 -0.88 2.30 24.75
C SER A 93 -2.23 1.61 25.01
N ARG A 94 -2.41 0.34 24.60
CA ARG A 94 -3.66 -0.43 24.71
C ARG A 94 -4.88 0.33 24.19
N ARG A 95 -4.69 1.12 23.12
CA ARG A 95 -5.73 1.95 22.50
C ARG A 95 -6.57 1.20 21.47
N ILE A 96 -6.22 -0.05 21.17
CA ILE A 96 -6.97 -0.90 20.26
C ILE A 96 -8.10 -1.58 21.03
N GLN A 97 -9.34 -1.22 20.69
CA GLN A 97 -10.53 -1.78 21.29
C GLN A 97 -11.26 -2.66 20.27
N LEU A 98 -11.83 -3.77 20.76
CA LEU A 98 -12.60 -4.72 19.97
C LEU A 98 -13.99 -4.86 20.59
N HIS A 99 -15.01 -4.72 19.76
CA HIS A 99 -16.40 -5.04 20.10
C HIS A 99 -16.97 -5.91 18.99
N GLN A 100 -17.50 -7.05 19.38
CA GLN A 100 -18.19 -7.96 18.49
C GLN A 100 -19.69 -7.87 18.75
N HIS A 101 -20.46 -7.74 17.68
CA HIS A 101 -21.90 -7.90 17.74
C HIS A 101 -22.38 -8.77 16.57
N GLN A 102 -23.51 -9.44 16.76
CA GLN A 102 -24.09 -10.32 15.77
C GLN A 102 -25.34 -9.66 15.18
N HIS A 103 -25.39 -9.51 13.85
CA HIS A 103 -26.59 -9.09 13.12
C HIS A 103 -26.92 -10.16 12.08
N ASN A 104 -28.15 -10.66 12.09
CA ASN A 104 -28.66 -11.64 11.12
C ASN A 104 -27.75 -12.88 10.95
N GLY A 105 -27.21 -13.40 12.06
CA GLY A 105 -26.30 -14.57 12.05
C GLY A 105 -24.87 -14.28 11.57
N VAL A 106 -24.55 -13.04 11.22
CA VAL A 106 -23.20 -12.60 10.83
C VAL A 106 -22.55 -11.88 12.01
N THR A 107 -21.40 -12.38 12.47
CA THR A 107 -20.60 -11.74 13.52
C THR A 107 -19.79 -10.59 12.93
N HIS A 108 -20.10 -9.36 13.32
CA HIS A 108 -19.35 -8.17 12.94
C HIS A 108 -18.36 -7.80 14.05
N THR A 109 -17.07 -7.75 13.70
CA THR A 109 -16.02 -7.23 14.57
C THR A 109 -15.79 -5.75 14.25
N HIS A 110 -16.06 -4.86 15.20
CA HIS A 110 -15.70 -3.44 15.13
C HIS A 110 -14.43 -3.20 15.92
N ILE A 111 -13.39 -2.79 15.23
CA ILE A 111 -12.13 -2.32 15.82
C ILE A 111 -12.19 -0.80 15.84
N TRP A 112 -11.96 -0.18 16.99
CA TRP A 112 -11.76 1.27 17.09
C TRP A 112 -10.52 1.61 17.90
N PHE A 113 -10.02 2.81 17.65
CA PHE A 113 -8.80 3.32 18.26
C PHE A 113 -9.16 4.44 19.23
N GLY A 114 -8.94 4.23 20.53
CA GLY A 114 -9.26 5.23 21.55
C GLY A 114 -9.34 4.67 22.97
N ARG A 115 -9.47 5.59 23.94
CA ARG A 115 -9.87 5.23 25.30
C ARG A 115 -11.36 4.86 25.31
N THR A 116 -11.78 4.00 26.23
CA THR A 116 -13.18 3.59 26.41
C THR A 116 -14.08 4.85 26.55
N HIS A 117 -15.15 4.94 25.74
CA HIS A 117 -16.21 5.98 25.73
C HIS A 117 -16.11 7.21 24.79
N SER A 118 -15.39 7.15 23.67
CA SER A 118 -15.50 8.18 22.60
C SER A 118 -16.45 7.72 21.49
N HIS A 119 -17.67 8.26 21.45
CA HIS A 119 -18.62 8.06 20.34
C HIS A 119 -18.79 9.36 19.56
N ASN A 120 -18.14 9.49 18.41
CA ASN A 120 -18.45 10.55 17.46
C ASN A 120 -18.83 9.95 16.11
N VAL A 121 -20.14 9.73 15.91
CA VAL A 121 -20.71 9.06 14.72
C VAL A 121 -20.62 9.96 13.48
N SER A 122 -20.54 11.28 13.65
CA SER A 122 -20.39 12.29 12.59
C SER A 122 -19.01 12.29 11.90
N GLY A 123 -17.98 11.69 12.53
CA GLY A 123 -16.60 11.71 12.02
C GLY A 123 -16.25 10.61 11.00
N ARG A 124 -17.08 9.57 10.84
CA ARG A 124 -16.73 8.36 10.04
C ARG A 124 -16.49 8.64 8.55
N ARG A 125 -17.26 9.55 7.95
CA ARG A 125 -17.09 9.92 6.52
C ARG A 125 -15.84 10.75 6.31
N VAL A 126 -15.52 11.64 7.25
CA VAL A 126 -14.30 12.45 7.24
C VAL A 126 -13.08 11.54 7.39
N GLU A 127 -13.10 10.62 8.37
CA GLU A 127 -12.03 9.64 8.58
C GLU A 127 -11.78 8.76 7.35
N GLN A 128 -12.84 8.25 6.71
CA GLN A 128 -12.71 7.46 5.48
C GLN A 128 -12.12 8.29 4.33
N LYS A 129 -12.55 9.56 4.16
CA LYS A 129 -12.00 10.44 3.14
C LYS A 129 -10.53 10.72 3.39
N THR A 130 -10.16 11.09 4.62
CA THR A 130 -8.76 11.35 5.00
C THR A 130 -7.89 10.11 4.77
N ARG A 131 -8.35 8.92 5.17
CA ARG A 131 -7.60 7.67 4.95
C ARG A 131 -7.44 7.37 3.46
N LEU A 132 -8.50 7.48 2.65
CA LEU A 132 -8.39 7.30 1.20
C LEU A 132 -7.39 8.28 0.60
N THR A 133 -7.44 9.55 0.99
CA THR A 133 -6.48 10.57 0.55
C THR A 133 -5.06 10.15 0.91
N SER A 134 -4.78 9.74 2.15
CA SER A 134 -3.46 9.26 2.56
C SER A 134 -2.98 8.06 1.73
N VAL A 135 -3.87 7.08 1.48
CA VAL A 135 -3.56 5.88 0.69
C VAL A 135 -3.25 6.23 -0.77
N VAL A 136 -4.05 7.09 -1.38
CA VAL A 136 -3.84 7.55 -2.77
C VAL A 136 -2.55 8.37 -2.85
N THR A 137 -2.33 9.30 -1.93
CA THR A 137 -1.10 10.11 -1.88
C THR A 137 0.13 9.23 -1.72
N LEU A 138 0.11 8.24 -0.82
CA LEU A 138 1.24 7.33 -0.65
C LEU A 138 1.44 6.46 -1.89
N GLY A 139 0.37 5.95 -2.50
CA GLY A 139 0.43 5.20 -3.75
C GLY A 139 1.06 6.03 -4.88
N THR A 140 0.71 7.31 -4.99
CA THR A 140 1.36 8.25 -5.91
C THR A 140 2.84 8.45 -5.57
N LEU A 141 3.19 8.75 -4.32
CA LEU A 141 4.58 8.97 -3.92
C LEU A 141 5.47 7.74 -4.18
N MET A 142 5.00 6.55 -3.81
CA MET A 142 5.67 5.29 -4.10
C MET A 142 5.71 5.01 -5.61
N GLY A 143 4.68 5.42 -6.35
CA GLY A 143 4.69 5.40 -7.82
C GLY A 143 5.81 6.27 -8.39
N ILE A 144 6.03 7.47 -7.83
CA ILE A 144 7.12 8.36 -8.26
C ILE A 144 8.49 7.72 -7.97
N GLY A 145 8.68 7.16 -6.78
CA GLY A 145 9.92 6.43 -6.46
C GLY A 145 10.16 5.21 -7.37
N GLY A 146 9.09 4.43 -7.59
CA GLY A 146 9.10 3.20 -8.38
C GLY A 146 9.41 3.39 -9.88
N ILE A 147 9.25 4.59 -10.44
CA ILE A 147 9.59 4.88 -11.85
C ILE A 147 11.03 4.51 -12.15
N ARG A 148 11.97 4.77 -11.22
CA ARG A 148 13.39 4.47 -11.43
C ARG A 148 13.60 2.98 -11.65
N GLY A 149 13.04 2.14 -10.77
CA GLY A 149 13.13 0.68 -10.88
C GLY A 149 12.46 0.14 -12.15
N MET A 150 11.29 0.68 -12.49
CA MET A 150 10.58 0.32 -13.73
C MET A 150 11.40 0.68 -14.97
N LEU A 151 11.88 1.92 -15.10
CA LEU A 151 12.62 2.38 -16.28
C LEU A 151 13.94 1.62 -16.47
N ILE A 152 14.66 1.32 -15.39
CA ILE A 152 15.87 0.48 -15.45
C ILE A 152 15.52 -0.91 -15.98
N THR A 153 14.47 -1.53 -15.45
CA THR A 153 14.03 -2.87 -15.88
C THR A 153 13.62 -2.87 -17.35
N LEU A 154 12.81 -1.90 -17.79
CA LEU A 154 12.36 -1.80 -19.17
C LEU A 154 13.50 -1.45 -20.14
N ALA A 155 14.45 -0.58 -19.74
CA ALA A 155 15.61 -0.26 -20.55
C ALA A 155 16.52 -1.46 -20.77
N ALA A 156 16.72 -2.29 -19.72
CA ALA A 156 17.50 -3.52 -19.79
C ALA A 156 16.87 -4.56 -20.73
N ILE A 157 15.54 -4.65 -20.77
CA ILE A 157 14.81 -5.62 -21.61
C ILE A 157 14.68 -5.15 -23.07
N SER A 158 14.41 -3.86 -23.29
CA SER A 158 14.02 -3.33 -24.61
C SER A 158 15.10 -2.52 -25.33
N GLY A 159 16.34 -2.53 -24.82
CA GLY A 159 17.49 -1.94 -25.51
C GLY A 159 17.36 -0.44 -25.80
N HIS A 160 16.75 0.31 -24.86
CA HIS A 160 16.47 1.77 -24.88
C HIS A 160 15.14 2.23 -25.48
N SER A 161 14.36 1.36 -26.14
CA SER A 161 13.03 1.75 -26.68
C SER A 161 11.89 1.38 -25.73
N VAL A 162 11.44 2.32 -24.91
CA VAL A 162 10.31 2.11 -23.98
C VAL A 162 9.01 2.59 -24.63
N SER A 163 8.11 1.65 -24.95
CA SER A 163 6.78 2.01 -25.50
C SER A 163 5.71 2.13 -24.41
N LEU A 164 4.64 2.89 -24.68
CA LEU A 164 3.53 3.04 -23.73
C LEU A 164 2.82 1.71 -23.43
N LEU A 165 2.79 0.77 -24.38
CA LEU A 165 2.23 -0.56 -24.16
C LEU A 165 3.07 -1.38 -23.16
N MET A 166 4.39 -1.21 -23.17
CA MET A 166 5.27 -1.85 -22.18
C MET A 166 4.99 -1.32 -20.78
N VAL A 167 4.90 0.01 -20.63
CA VAL A 167 4.59 0.63 -19.34
C VAL A 167 3.20 0.23 -18.84
N ALA A 168 2.19 0.22 -19.72
CA ALA A 168 0.85 -0.24 -19.38
C ALA A 168 0.86 -1.70 -18.92
N SER A 169 1.58 -2.57 -19.63
CA SER A 169 1.72 -3.98 -19.28
C SER A 169 2.39 -4.18 -17.92
N PHE A 170 3.47 -3.45 -17.64
CA PHE A 170 4.13 -3.43 -16.33
C PHE A 170 3.18 -2.98 -15.22
N SER A 171 2.51 -1.83 -15.40
CA SER A 171 1.55 -1.29 -14.42
C SER A 171 0.38 -2.26 -14.16
N LEU A 172 -0.11 -2.98 -15.18
CA LEU A 172 -1.16 -3.99 -15.00
C LEU A 172 -0.68 -5.19 -14.17
N GLY A 173 0.58 -5.61 -14.36
CA GLY A 173 1.19 -6.65 -13.52
C GLY A 173 1.25 -6.23 -12.06
N VAL A 174 1.68 -4.98 -11.82
CA VAL A 174 1.75 -4.39 -10.48
C VAL A 174 0.36 -4.35 -9.82
N MET A 175 -0.63 -3.79 -10.53
CA MET A 175 -1.99 -3.64 -10.01
C MET A 175 -2.64 -4.99 -9.67
N SER A 176 -2.36 -6.02 -10.47
CA SER A 176 -2.91 -7.38 -10.24
C SER A 176 -2.48 -7.95 -8.89
N ILE A 177 -1.20 -7.81 -8.53
CA ILE A 177 -0.69 -8.28 -7.22
C ILE A 177 -1.25 -7.45 -6.08
N PHE A 178 -1.33 -6.13 -6.22
CA PHE A 178 -1.93 -5.29 -5.17
C PHE A 178 -3.39 -5.66 -4.90
N LEU A 179 -4.19 -5.88 -5.94
CA LEU A 179 -5.58 -6.30 -5.78
C LEU A 179 -5.69 -7.68 -5.12
N LEU A 180 -4.86 -8.65 -5.53
CA LEU A 180 -4.80 -9.98 -4.92
C LEU A 180 -4.42 -9.88 -3.43
N PHE A 181 -3.41 -9.07 -3.12
CA PHE A 181 -2.98 -8.82 -1.75
C PHE A 181 -4.07 -8.12 -0.92
N GLY A 182 -4.83 -7.19 -1.51
CA GLY A 182 -5.99 -6.59 -0.87
C GLY A 182 -7.07 -7.60 -0.48
N VAL A 183 -7.33 -8.59 -1.35
CA VAL A 183 -8.23 -9.71 -1.02
C VAL A 183 -7.67 -10.55 0.12
N LEU A 184 -6.37 -10.81 0.12
CA LEU A 184 -5.69 -11.52 1.21
C LEU A 184 -5.83 -10.77 2.54
N ILE A 185 -5.59 -9.45 2.57
CA ILE A 185 -5.75 -8.64 3.79
C ILE A 185 -7.21 -8.61 4.24
N ALA A 186 -8.17 -8.52 3.30
CA ALA A 186 -9.59 -8.61 3.64
C ALA A 186 -9.92 -9.96 4.30
N PHE A 187 -9.36 -11.06 3.79
CA PHE A 187 -9.51 -12.38 4.39
C PHE A 187 -8.88 -12.45 5.80
N VAL A 188 -7.69 -11.90 5.99
CA VAL A 188 -7.03 -11.81 7.30
C VAL A 188 -7.89 -11.03 8.29
N ASN A 189 -8.45 -9.88 7.87
CA ASN A 189 -9.30 -9.05 8.71
C ASN A 189 -10.58 -9.77 9.16
N GLU A 190 -11.20 -10.56 8.29
CA GLU A 190 -12.44 -11.27 8.58
C GLU A 190 -12.23 -12.52 9.44
N ASN A 191 -11.14 -13.28 9.19
CA ASN A 191 -10.97 -14.62 9.75
C ASN A 191 -9.94 -14.70 10.90
N LEU A 192 -8.90 -13.86 10.87
CA LEU A 192 -7.79 -13.95 11.84
C LEU A 192 -7.89 -12.86 12.92
N LEU A 193 -8.44 -11.69 12.62
CA LEU A 193 -8.58 -10.56 13.56
C LEU A 193 -9.82 -10.65 14.46
N THR A 194 -10.12 -11.85 14.96
CA THR A 194 -11.29 -12.14 15.79
C THR A 194 -11.05 -11.96 17.29
N THR A 195 -9.79 -11.91 17.73
CA THR A 195 -9.44 -11.82 19.16
C THR A 195 -8.51 -10.63 19.39
N LYS A 196 -8.60 -9.97 20.56
CA LYS A 196 -7.70 -8.87 20.95
C LYS A 196 -6.21 -9.24 20.83
N ARG A 197 -5.85 -10.48 21.18
CA ARG A 197 -4.48 -11.00 21.03
C ARG A 197 -4.04 -10.99 19.57
N ASN A 198 -4.86 -11.51 18.65
CA ASN A 198 -4.53 -11.58 17.22
C ASN A 198 -4.45 -10.19 16.60
N ILE A 199 -5.33 -9.28 17.01
CA ILE A 199 -5.27 -7.89 16.56
C ILE A 199 -3.98 -7.22 17.02
N ASN A 200 -3.66 -7.31 18.31
CA ASN A 200 -2.42 -6.72 18.81
C ASN A 200 -1.20 -7.33 18.12
N ALA A 201 -1.17 -8.66 17.91
CA ALA A 201 -0.10 -9.32 17.19
C ALA A 201 0.01 -8.82 15.73
N ALA A 202 -1.10 -8.74 15.00
CA ALA A 202 -1.09 -8.32 13.62
C ALA A 202 -0.68 -6.84 13.46
N PHE A 203 -1.14 -5.97 14.36
CA PHE A 203 -0.72 -4.56 14.40
C PHE A 203 0.75 -4.41 14.81
N SER A 204 1.27 -5.26 15.71
CA SER A 204 2.69 -5.28 16.07
C SER A 204 3.56 -5.76 14.91
N VAL A 205 3.14 -6.81 14.20
CA VAL A 205 3.87 -7.35 13.04
C VAL A 205 3.88 -6.31 11.91
N ALA A 206 2.74 -5.71 11.59
CA ALA A 206 2.65 -4.64 10.61
C ALA A 206 3.54 -3.45 11.01
N GLY A 207 3.43 -2.99 12.27
CA GLY A 207 4.22 -1.85 12.76
C GLY A 207 5.73 -2.08 12.74
N LEU A 208 6.20 -3.25 13.22
CA LEU A 208 7.62 -3.62 13.15
C LEU A 208 8.08 -3.80 11.71
N GLY A 209 7.27 -4.46 10.87
CA GLY A 209 7.55 -4.66 9.46
C GLY A 209 7.75 -3.33 8.72
N SER A 210 6.85 -2.37 8.92
CA SER A 210 6.93 -1.04 8.30
C SER A 210 8.14 -0.24 8.76
N ILE A 211 8.53 -0.30 10.04
CA ILE A 211 9.76 0.33 10.52
C ILE A 211 10.99 -0.33 9.89
N LEU A 212 11.06 -1.66 9.86
CA LEU A 212 12.20 -2.38 9.31
C LEU A 212 12.35 -2.13 7.81
N VAL A 213 11.26 -2.27 7.06
CA VAL A 213 11.24 -2.06 5.60
C VAL A 213 11.53 -0.60 5.26
N GLY A 214 10.89 0.35 5.95
CA GLY A 214 11.11 1.78 5.71
C GLY A 214 12.53 2.21 6.10
N SER A 215 13.10 1.68 7.19
CA SER A 215 14.49 1.97 7.56
C SER A 215 15.47 1.36 6.56
N HIS A 216 15.22 0.12 6.11
CA HIS A 216 16.04 -0.50 5.08
C HIS A 216 16.04 0.35 3.81
N ALA A 217 14.87 0.73 3.29
CA ALA A 217 14.75 1.53 2.07
C ALA A 217 15.31 2.97 2.20
N LEU A 218 15.42 3.52 3.41
CA LEU A 218 15.95 4.86 3.64
C LEU A 218 17.48 4.89 3.74
N PHE A 219 18.09 3.81 4.25
CA PHE A 219 19.54 3.74 4.50
C PHE A 219 20.30 2.84 3.51
N PHE A 220 19.62 2.02 2.71
CA PHE A 220 20.19 1.08 1.74
C PHE A 220 19.45 1.15 0.40
#